data_AF-A0A920WBH8-F1
#
_entry.id   AF-A0A920WBH8-F1
#
_cell.length_a   1.000
_cell.length_b   1.000
_cell.length_c   1.000
_cell.angle_alpha   90.00
_cell.angle_beta   90.00
_cell.angle_gamma   90.00
#
_symmetry.space_group_name_H-M   'P 1'
#
loop_
_entity.id
_entity.type
_entity.pdbx_description
1 polymer ?
#
loop_
_entity_poly.entity_id
_entity_poly.type
_entity_poly.pdbx_seq_one_letter_code
_entity_poly.pdbx_strand_id
1 'polypeptide(L)'
;MAQNVGGAQFSCRIAGSLLGLLPCDSSYWSSGFYEPYRNHYQEVDHIQPFNAVTKYNAMVDSTEQLPLLLRQAFRTATSGPRAPFIWICRAVTVALSWM
;
A
#
# COMPACT_ATOMS: atom_id res chain seq x y z
N MET A 1 11.14 0.35 -12.88
CA MET A 1 9.84 0.07 -13.53
C MET A 1 8.98 -0.66 -12.51
N ALA A 2 8.09 0.03 -11.80
CA ALA A 2 7.16 -0.60 -10.87
C ALA A 2 5.89 -0.97 -11.64
N GLN A 3 5.48 -2.24 -11.60
CA GLN A 3 4.32 -2.73 -12.34
C GLN A 3 3.09 -2.72 -11.42
N ASN A 4 2.07 -1.90 -11.74
CA ASN A 4 0.78 -1.88 -11.03
C ASN A 4 0.08 -3.25 -11.03
N VAL A 5 0.25 -4.03 -12.09
CA VAL A 5 -0.22 -5.43 -12.18
C VAL A 5 0.42 -6.30 -11.08
N GLY A 6 1.68 -6.04 -10.72
CA GLY A 6 2.35 -6.73 -9.62
C GLY A 6 1.75 -6.39 -8.25
N GLY A 7 1.20 -5.18 -8.07
CA GLY A 7 0.48 -4.79 -6.87
C GLY A 7 -0.78 -5.62 -6.64
N ALA A 8 -1.55 -5.88 -7.71
CA ALA A 8 -2.74 -6.73 -7.64
C ALA A 8 -2.41 -8.22 -7.35
N GLN A 9 -1.27 -8.73 -7.83
CA GLN A 9 -0.84 -10.08 -7.44
C GLN A 9 -0.41 -10.13 -5.97
N PHE A 10 0.18 -9.04 -5.48
CA PHE A 10 0.61 -8.94 -4.11
C PHE A 10 -0.56 -8.91 -3.11
N SER A 11 -1.70 -8.29 -3.46
CA SER A 11 -2.90 -8.31 -2.60
C SER A 11 -3.43 -9.73 -2.37
N CYS A 12 -3.43 -10.58 -3.40
CA CYS A 12 -3.80 -12.00 -3.25
C CYS A 12 -2.90 -12.73 -2.25
N ARG A 13 -1.60 -12.42 -2.23
CA ARG A 13 -0.66 -13.02 -1.27
C ARG A 13 -0.90 -12.53 0.16
N ILE A 14 -1.28 -11.27 0.33
CA ILE A 14 -1.63 -10.70 1.65
C ILE A 14 -2.93 -11.29 2.20
N ALA A 15 -3.88 -11.69 1.33
CA ALA A 15 -5.11 -12.36 1.76
C ALA A 15 -4.83 -13.60 2.62
N GLY A 16 -3.80 -14.38 2.28
CA GLY A 16 -3.35 -15.52 3.09
C GLY A 16 -2.90 -15.12 4.50
N SER A 17 -2.20 -13.99 4.63
CA SER A 17 -1.78 -13.45 5.92
C SER A 17 -2.94 -12.95 6.78
N LEU A 18 -3.98 -12.38 6.16
CA LEU A 18 -5.21 -11.97 6.84
C LEU A 18 -5.95 -13.17 7.42
N LEU A 19 -6.13 -14.23 6.61
CA LEU A 19 -6.79 -15.46 7.05
C LEU A 19 -6.00 -16.20 8.13
N GLY A 20 -4.67 -16.14 8.09
CA GLY A 20 -3.79 -16.69 9.11
C GLY A 20 -3.64 -15.84 10.37
N LEU A 21 -4.27 -14.66 10.44
CA LEU A 21 -4.10 -13.67 11.51
C LEU A 21 -2.63 -13.34 11.80
N LEU A 22 -1.84 -13.27 10.72
CA LEU A 22 -0.41 -12.98 10.76
C LEU A 22 -0.21 -11.48 10.56
N PRO A 23 0.44 -10.77 11.50
CA PRO A 23 0.80 -9.38 11.31
C PRO A 23 1.99 -9.31 10.34
N CYS A 24 1.73 -8.99 9.07
CA CYS A 24 2.79 -8.67 8.12
C CYS A 24 2.73 -7.19 7.74
N ASP A 25 3.92 -6.58 7.72
CA ASP A 25 4.17 -5.27 7.13
C ASP A 25 4.36 -5.46 5.63
N SER A 26 3.84 -4.53 4.85
CA SER A 26 3.95 -4.54 3.40
C SER A 26 4.02 -3.13 2.86
N SER A 27 4.90 -2.91 1.89
CA SER A 27 5.09 -1.62 1.23
C SER A 27 4.96 -1.78 -0.28
N TYR A 28 4.13 -0.95 -0.90
CA TYR A 28 3.96 -0.94 -2.35
C TYR A 28 4.25 0.44 -2.93
N TRP A 29 4.83 0.48 -4.13
CA TRP A 29 5.12 1.73 -4.82
C TRP A 29 4.20 1.87 -6.04
N SER A 30 3.36 2.89 -6.02
CA SER A 30 2.45 3.21 -7.12
C SER A 30 3.01 4.38 -7.91
N SER A 31 3.13 4.23 -9.23
CA SER A 31 3.39 5.37 -10.10
C SER A 31 2.14 6.25 -10.13
N GLY A 32 2.19 7.40 -9.47
CA GLY A 32 1.11 8.38 -9.57
C GLY A 32 0.97 8.82 -11.02
N PHE A 33 -0.16 8.55 -11.65
CA PHE A 33 -0.48 9.07 -12.97
C PHE A 33 -0.90 10.54 -12.84
N TYR A 34 -0.35 11.41 -13.71
CA TYR A 34 -0.75 12.82 -13.78
C TYR A 34 -2.21 12.97 -14.26
N GLU A 35 -2.69 12.01 -15.07
CA GLU A 35 -4.07 11.92 -15.54
C GLU A 35 -4.60 10.49 -15.33
N PRO A 36 -5.24 10.19 -14.20
CA PRO A 36 -5.87 8.89 -14.01
C PRO A 36 -7.13 8.74 -14.90
N TYR A 37 -7.58 7.50 -15.07
CA TYR A 37 -8.75 7.04 -15.84
C TYR A 37 -8.64 7.19 -17.36
N ARG A 38 -7.43 7.11 -17.91
CA ARG A 38 -7.18 7.20 -19.37
C ARG A 38 -6.74 5.88 -19.99
N ASN A 39 -6.82 4.78 -19.23
CA ASN A 39 -6.34 3.46 -19.62
C ASN A 39 -4.85 3.49 -20.00
N HIS A 40 -4.05 4.23 -19.22
CA HIS A 40 -2.61 4.23 -19.42
C HIS A 40 -2.05 2.81 -19.25
N TYR A 41 -0.89 2.56 -19.86
CA TYR A 41 -0.21 1.28 -19.70
C TYR A 41 0.01 0.98 -18.21
N GLN A 42 -0.46 -0.17 -17.75
CA GLN A 42 -0.47 -0.59 -16.34
C GLN A 42 -1.30 0.32 -15.42
N GLU A 43 -2.32 1.00 -15.91
CA GLU A 43 -3.27 1.67 -15.03
C GLU A 43 -4.23 0.66 -14.40
N VAL A 44 -4.06 0.39 -13.11
CA VAL A 44 -4.92 -0.49 -12.31
C VAL A 44 -5.18 0.20 -10.98
N ASP A 45 -6.43 0.16 -10.50
CA ASP A 45 -6.72 0.62 -9.15
C ASP A 45 -5.99 -0.28 -8.13
N HIS A 46 -5.14 0.37 -7.36
CA HIS A 46 -4.28 -0.26 -6.38
C HIS A 46 -4.86 -0.15 -4.98
N ILE A 47 -5.92 0.62 -4.72
CA ILE A 47 -6.48 0.77 -3.37
C ILE A 47 -7.52 -0.32 -3.09
N GLN A 48 -8.50 -0.49 -3.98
CA GLN A 48 -9.57 -1.49 -3.81
C GLN A 48 -9.08 -2.91 -3.49
N PRO A 49 -8.08 -3.49 -4.17
CA PRO A 49 -7.67 -4.85 -3.88
C PRO A 49 -7.08 -5.01 -2.47
N PHE A 50 -6.41 -3.99 -1.92
CA PHE A 50 -5.86 -4.03 -0.57
C PHE A 50 -6.91 -3.79 0.52
N ASN A 51 -7.99 -3.07 0.23
CA ASN A 51 -9.09 -2.83 1.18
C ASN A 51 -9.74 -4.12 1.66
N ALA A 52 -9.84 -5.14 0.81
CA ALA A 52 -10.45 -6.42 1.17
C ALA A 52 -9.52 -7.36 1.96
N VAL A 53 -8.20 -7.16 1.86
CA VAL A 53 -7.19 -8.13 2.35
C VAL A 53 -6.30 -7.57 3.46
N THR A 54 -6.49 -6.32 3.87
CA THR A 54 -5.73 -5.68 4.96
C THR A 54 -6.65 -5.07 5.99
N LYS A 55 -6.17 -5.00 7.23
CA LYS A 55 -6.87 -4.31 8.30
C LYS A 55 -6.67 -2.81 8.26
N TYR A 56 -5.54 -2.37 7.73
CA TYR A 56 -5.22 -0.98 7.54
C TYR A 56 -4.42 -0.82 6.26
N ASN A 57 -4.84 0.13 5.43
CA ASN A 57 -4.08 0.60 4.29
C ASN A 57 -4.00 2.13 4.32
N ALA A 58 -2.88 2.66 3.86
CA ALA A 58 -2.67 4.10 3.78
C ALA A 58 -1.88 4.47 2.52
N MET A 59 -2.25 5.60 1.91
CA MET A 59 -1.46 6.25 0.88
C MET A 59 -0.45 7.19 1.54
N VAL A 60 0.82 7.08 1.13
CA VAL A 60 1.90 7.97 1.54
C VAL A 60 2.24 8.86 0.36
N ASP A 61 1.75 10.10 0.42
CA ASP A 61 1.99 11.10 -0.61
C ASP A 61 3.22 11.94 -0.32
N SER A 62 3.70 12.01 0.94
CA SER A 62 4.90 12.76 1.33
C SER A 62 5.75 11.97 2.34
N THR A 63 7.07 12.18 2.31
CA THR A 63 8.02 11.58 3.27
C THR A 63 7.70 11.95 4.72
N GLU A 64 7.14 13.13 4.96
CA GLU A 64 6.78 13.60 6.30
C GLU A 64 5.60 12.82 6.91
N GLN A 65 4.74 12.25 6.08
CA GLN A 65 3.58 11.46 6.53
C GLN A 65 3.99 10.04 6.92
N LEU A 66 5.09 9.53 6.38
CA LEU A 66 5.52 8.15 6.57
C LEU A 66 5.67 7.76 8.06
N PRO A 67 6.37 8.54 8.93
CA PRO A 67 6.53 8.16 10.33
C PRO A 67 5.21 8.13 11.11
N LEU A 68 4.27 9.00 10.76
CA LEU A 68 2.95 9.07 11.41
C LEU A 68 2.08 7.87 11.00
N LEU A 69 1.96 7.63 9.70
CA LEU A 69 1.17 6.53 9.16
C LEU A 69 1.71 5.17 9.59
N LEU A 70 3.03 5.02 9.65
CA LEU A 70 3.68 3.80 10.10
C LEU A 70 3.36 3.48 11.57
N ARG A 71 3.42 4.48 12.46
CA ARG A 71 3.04 4.29 13.87
C ARG A 71 1.57 3.91 14.04
N GLN A 72 0.68 4.52 13.26
CA GLN A 72 -0.73 4.18 13.29
C GLN A 72 -0.96 2.75 12.80
N ALA A 73 -0.32 2.36 11.70
CA ALA A 73 -0.41 1.03 11.11
C ALA A 73 0.00 -0.06 12.11
N PHE A 74 1.14 0.08 12.77
CA PHE A 74 1.60 -0.88 13.78
C PHE A 74 0.63 -1.02 14.96
N ARG A 75 0.06 0.09 15.45
CA ARG A 75 -0.94 0.06 16.52
C ARG A 75 -2.21 -0.67 16.07
N THR A 76 -2.70 -0.38 14.87
CA THR A 76 -3.89 -1.06 14.33
C THR A 76 -3.66 -2.55 14.09
N ALA A 77 -2.48 -2.94 13.61
CA ALA A 77 -2.12 -4.32 13.31
C ALA A 77 -2.01 -5.21 14.55
N THR A 78 -1.52 -4.65 15.66
CA THR A 78 -1.32 -5.38 16.93
C THR A 78 -2.52 -5.29 17.88
N SER A 79 -3.43 -4.33 17.68
CA SER A 79 -4.66 -4.21 18.47
C SER A 79 -5.69 -5.29 18.10
N GLY A 80 -6.29 -6.00 19.06
CA GLY A 80 -7.34 -6.99 18.78
C GLY A 80 -6.87 -8.16 17.88
N PRO A 81 -7.67 -8.62 16.90
CA PRO A 81 -7.24 -9.67 15.96
C PRO A 81 -6.06 -9.16 15.14
N ARG A 82 -4.93 -9.88 15.22
CA ARG A 82 -3.73 -9.56 14.45
C ARG A 82 -4.02 -9.75 12.97
N ALA A 83 -3.61 -8.78 12.17
CA ALA A 83 -3.89 -8.77 10.74
C ALA A 83 -2.81 -7.96 10.01
N PRO A 84 -2.64 -8.21 8.71
CA PRO A 84 -1.69 -7.49 7.89
C PRO A 84 -2.13 -6.05 7.64
N PHE A 85 -1.14 -5.18 7.41
CA PHE A 85 -1.33 -3.81 6.96
C PHE A 85 -0.40 -3.49 5.79
N ILE A 86 -0.74 -2.46 5.02
CA ILE A 86 0.06 -2.02 3.89
C ILE A 86 0.11 -0.49 3.80
N TRP A 87 1.21 0.06 3.33
CA TRP A 87 1.26 1.44 2.86
C TRP A 87 1.69 1.52 1.40
N ILE A 88 1.06 2.43 0.68
CA ILE A 88 1.26 2.66 -0.74
C ILE A 88 1.94 4.01 -0.90
N CYS A 89 3.21 4.00 -1.29
CA CYS A 89 3.96 5.22 -1.59
C CYS A 89 3.68 5.68 -3.01
N ARG A 90 3.31 6.94 -3.17
CA ARG A 90 3.12 7.56 -4.49
C ARG A 90 4.44 8.11 -5.02
N ALA A 91 4.77 7.74 -6.25
CA ALA A 91 6.12 7.86 -6.78
C ALA A 91 6.67 9.29 -6.93
N VAL A 92 5.76 10.26 -7.06
CA VAL A 92 6.12 11.62 -7.48
C VAL A 92 6.78 12.43 -6.36
N THR A 93 6.58 12.10 -5.09
CA THR A 93 7.01 12.98 -3.99
C THR A 93 8.20 12.45 -3.19
N VAL A 94 8.35 11.14 -3.04
CA VAL A 94 9.40 10.57 -2.18
C VAL A 94 10.76 10.52 -2.88
N ALA A 95 10.79 10.43 -4.22
CA ALA A 95 12.04 10.41 -4.99
C ALA A 95 12.74 11.78 -5.05
N LEU A 96 12.01 12.88 -4.98
CA LEU A 96 12.57 14.25 -5.06
C LEU A 96 13.14 14.76 -3.73
N SER A 97 12.75 14.17 -2.60
CA SER A 97 13.27 14.58 -1.27
C SER A 97 14.66 14.02 -0.94
N TRP A 98 15.20 13.15 -1.80
CA TRP A 98 16.51 12.49 -1.64
C TRP A 98 17.50 12.86 -2.75
N MET A 99 17.24 13.95 -3.48
CA MET A 99 18.18 14.61 -4.41
C MET A 99 18.57 15.99 -3.89
#